data_AF-A0A640UZJ6-F1
#
_entry.id   AF-A0A640UZJ6-F1
#
_cell.length_a   1.000
_cell.length_b   1.000
_cell.length_c   1.000
_cell.angle_alpha   90.00
_cell.angle_beta   90.00
_cell.angle_gamma   90.00
#
_symmetry.space_group_name_H-M   'P 1'
#
loop_
_entity.id
_entity.type
_entity.pdbx_description
1 polymer ?
#
loop_
_entity_poly.entity_id
_entity_poly.type
_entity_poly.pdbx_seq_one_letter_code
_entity_poly.pdbx_strand_id
1 'polypeptide(L)'
;MTAMTPGSNLPLSAARVAVDVTAPVRLDVSGLLLAADGKVRSDDDFVFYNQPTGPGVTHSAAAGGGDTITVDTAAVPEGIEKIVVTASLDTPGATFAGTEPTGTVRNADDGSVLASFTPPQLGTETALVVVEIYRRAGAWKVRAVGQGYANGLAGIATDFGVSVEEPAAPAAAPQAPPAPPAAAPAAPAGQWGPPTGAPVPAAPPAPAAAAAAPPAAPAAPPAPGKINLDKGRVSLQKNQTVSLVKGGRPLLSSVRMGLGWEPAFRGKSIDLDASVIAYGPDRKKVDNCFFGKLTILNGAIQHSGDNLTGEGAGDDEAITVHLGGLPPQVTGLVFVVNSFSGQKFSDVAKAYCRLLDAQSGEELVRFDLTHSEPRTGVMMAKLIRQFSGEWEMTAMGEYVDSRTVRGMVKPAGQAL
;
A
#
# COMPACT_ATOMS: atom_id res chain seq x y z
N MET A 1 28.58 -23.54 19.50
CA MET A 1 27.45 -22.62 19.73
C MET A 1 27.90 -21.48 20.61
N THR A 2 27.92 -20.27 20.07
CA THR A 2 28.29 -19.05 20.81
C THR A 2 27.01 -18.25 21.13
N ALA A 3 26.71 -18.03 22.41
CA ALA A 3 25.64 -17.12 22.80
C ALA A 3 26.12 -15.67 22.62
N MET A 4 25.33 -14.86 21.91
CA MET A 4 25.63 -13.47 21.61
C MET A 4 24.87 -12.53 22.54
N THR A 5 25.43 -11.36 22.80
CA THR A 5 24.77 -10.25 23.48
C THR A 5 24.48 -9.11 22.49
N PRO A 6 23.54 -8.20 22.77
CA PRO A 6 23.23 -7.09 21.87
C PRO A 6 24.50 -6.31 21.46
N GLY A 7 24.66 -6.06 20.16
CA GLY A 7 25.82 -5.37 19.58
C GLY A 7 27.08 -6.23 19.37
N SER A 8 27.16 -7.42 19.95
CA SER A 8 28.30 -8.33 19.75
C SER A 8 28.35 -8.86 18.30
N ASN A 9 29.55 -9.24 17.83
CA ASN A 9 29.73 -9.81 16.49
C ASN A 9 30.75 -10.96 16.45
N LEU A 10 30.57 -11.87 15.51
CA LEU A 10 31.39 -13.06 15.31
C LEU A 10 31.72 -13.22 13.81
N PRO A 11 32.94 -13.62 13.40
CA PRO A 11 33.19 -14.03 12.02
C PRO A 11 32.35 -15.27 11.65
N LEU A 12 31.85 -15.33 10.41
CA LEU A 12 31.20 -16.53 9.89
C LEU A 12 32.27 -17.52 9.40
N SER A 13 32.23 -18.75 9.92
CA SER A 13 33.15 -19.83 9.52
C SER A 13 32.62 -20.70 8.36
N ALA A 14 31.38 -20.47 7.94
CA ALA A 14 30.72 -21.20 6.85
C ALA A 14 30.36 -20.23 5.71
N ALA A 15 30.46 -20.71 4.47
CA ALA A 15 30.09 -19.94 3.29
C ALA A 15 28.57 -19.79 3.15
N ARG A 16 27.82 -20.84 3.53
CA ARG A 16 26.35 -20.84 3.56
C ARG A 16 25.87 -20.91 5.01
N VAL A 17 25.04 -19.95 5.40
CA VAL A 17 24.49 -19.88 6.76
C VAL A 17 22.98 -19.78 6.72
N ALA A 18 22.31 -20.50 7.61
CA ALA A 18 20.87 -20.45 7.81
C ALA A 18 20.58 -19.68 9.11
N VAL A 19 19.65 -18.74 9.07
CA VAL A 19 19.16 -17.99 10.22
C VAL A 19 17.73 -18.38 10.48
N ASP A 20 17.52 -19.11 11.57
CA ASP A 20 16.20 -19.48 12.08
C ASP A 20 15.79 -18.50 13.17
N VAL A 21 14.54 -18.04 13.17
CA VAL A 21 13.99 -17.27 14.30
C VAL A 21 12.83 -18.04 14.93
N THR A 22 12.97 -18.40 16.20
CA THR A 22 11.95 -19.16 16.93
C THR A 22 11.36 -18.33 18.06
N ALA A 23 10.05 -18.46 18.28
CA ALA A 23 9.37 -17.86 19.43
C ALA A 23 8.17 -18.75 19.85
N PRO A 24 7.58 -18.52 21.04
CA PRO A 24 6.36 -19.19 21.47
C PRO A 24 5.12 -18.86 20.60
N VAL A 25 5.22 -17.84 19.76
CA VAL A 25 4.20 -17.36 18.82
C VAL A 25 4.69 -17.55 17.39
N ARG A 26 3.75 -17.58 16.44
CA ARG A 26 4.07 -17.61 15.00
C ARG A 26 4.77 -16.31 14.59
N LEU A 27 5.78 -16.45 13.74
CA LEU A 27 6.57 -15.36 13.22
C LEU A 27 6.78 -15.55 11.72
N ASP A 28 6.74 -14.44 10.99
CA ASP A 28 7.26 -14.34 9.63
C ASP A 28 8.70 -13.82 9.68
N VAL A 29 9.61 -14.45 8.95
CA VAL A 29 11.02 -14.04 8.88
C VAL A 29 11.33 -13.52 7.49
N SER A 30 12.11 -12.45 7.39
CA SER A 30 12.51 -11.86 6.12
C SER A 30 13.97 -11.42 6.12
N GLY A 31 14.56 -11.32 4.94
CA GLY A 31 15.93 -10.87 4.72
C GLY A 31 15.97 -9.63 3.83
N LEU A 32 16.68 -8.58 4.25
CA LEU A 32 16.90 -7.37 3.45
C LEU A 32 18.39 -7.25 3.10
N LEU A 33 18.71 -7.17 1.81
CA LEU A 33 20.06 -6.99 1.30
C LEU A 33 20.32 -5.49 1.09
N LEU A 34 21.29 -4.94 1.79
CA LEU A 34 21.56 -3.52 1.86
C LEU A 34 22.88 -3.16 1.18
N ALA A 35 22.82 -2.11 0.37
CA ALA A 35 24.00 -1.46 -0.20
C ALA A 35 24.71 -0.56 0.84
N ALA A 36 25.77 0.10 0.42
CA ALA A 36 26.61 0.95 1.28
C ALA A 36 25.86 2.15 1.91
N ASP A 37 24.76 2.58 1.30
CA ASP A 37 23.87 3.62 1.84
C ASP A 37 22.91 3.08 2.92
N GLY A 38 22.97 1.78 3.23
CA GLY A 38 22.09 1.12 4.18
C GLY A 38 20.68 0.87 3.64
N LYS A 39 20.48 0.95 2.32
CA LYS A 39 19.18 0.75 1.67
C LYS A 39 19.20 -0.45 0.73
N VAL A 40 18.03 -1.04 0.49
CA VAL A 40 17.85 -2.01 -0.61
C VAL A 40 18.00 -1.30 -1.96
N ARG A 41 18.50 -1.99 -2.99
CA ARG A 41 18.66 -1.40 -4.34
C ARG A 41 17.40 -1.55 -5.20
N SER A 42 16.67 -2.65 -4.98
CA SER A 42 15.40 -3.01 -5.59
C SER A 42 14.63 -3.98 -4.70
N ASP A 43 13.41 -4.31 -5.08
CA ASP A 43 12.61 -5.31 -4.36
C ASP A 43 13.27 -6.70 -4.40
N ASP A 44 14.12 -7.01 -5.38
CA ASP A 44 14.91 -8.26 -5.44
C ASP A 44 15.81 -8.46 -4.22
N ASP A 45 16.17 -7.36 -3.55
CA ASP A 45 16.96 -7.34 -2.34
C ASP A 45 16.10 -7.50 -1.07
N PHE A 46 14.78 -7.73 -1.20
CA PHE A 46 13.88 -8.09 -0.10
C PHE A 46 13.34 -9.51 -0.27
N VAL A 47 13.76 -10.42 0.60
CA VAL A 47 13.48 -11.86 0.53
C VAL A 47 12.56 -12.27 1.67
N PHE A 48 11.40 -12.82 1.33
CA PHE A 48 10.34 -13.21 2.28
C PHE A 48 9.45 -14.31 1.65
N TYR A 49 8.44 -14.82 2.35
CA TYR A 49 7.67 -15.98 1.91
C TYR A 49 7.04 -15.86 0.50
N ASN A 50 6.64 -14.66 0.07
CA ASN A 50 6.06 -14.43 -1.26
C ASN A 50 7.11 -14.06 -2.33
N GLN A 51 8.34 -13.76 -1.91
CA GLN A 51 9.50 -13.57 -2.77
C GLN A 51 10.67 -14.36 -2.19
N PRO A 52 10.64 -15.69 -2.31
CA PRO A 52 11.49 -16.56 -1.49
C PRO A 52 12.94 -16.62 -1.98
N THR A 53 13.32 -15.88 -3.00
CA THR A 53 14.65 -15.92 -3.60
C THR A 53 15.10 -14.51 -3.95
N GLY A 54 16.34 -14.20 -3.57
CA GLY A 54 17.08 -13.00 -3.95
C GLY A 54 18.56 -13.32 -4.16
N PRO A 55 19.40 -12.30 -4.47
CA PRO A 55 20.80 -12.50 -4.81
C PRO A 55 21.64 -13.12 -3.66
N GLY A 56 21.85 -14.45 -3.72
CA GLY A 56 22.59 -15.19 -2.69
C GLY A 56 21.81 -15.37 -1.39
N VAL A 57 20.51 -15.09 -1.36
CA VAL A 57 19.66 -15.21 -0.17
C VAL A 57 18.35 -15.91 -0.54
N THR A 58 17.93 -16.88 0.28
CA THR A 58 16.68 -17.62 0.07
C THR A 58 15.89 -17.73 1.36
N HIS A 59 14.57 -17.56 1.25
CA HIS A 59 13.62 -17.87 2.31
C HIS A 59 13.08 -19.29 2.12
N SER A 60 12.86 -19.98 3.23
CA SER A 60 12.12 -21.24 3.25
C SER A 60 11.28 -21.34 4.51
N ALA A 61 10.02 -21.75 4.38
CA ALA A 61 9.21 -22.14 5.52
C ALA A 61 9.75 -23.44 6.13
N ALA A 62 10.10 -23.45 7.42
CA ALA A 62 10.50 -24.69 8.06
C ALA A 62 9.27 -25.57 8.35
N ALA A 63 9.42 -26.89 8.21
CA ALA A 63 8.36 -27.86 8.47
C ALA A 63 7.80 -27.85 9.92
N GLY A 64 8.46 -27.14 10.84
CA GLY A 64 8.04 -26.92 12.24
C GLY A 64 7.41 -25.55 12.52
N GLY A 65 7.27 -24.70 11.49
CA GLY A 65 6.51 -23.46 11.56
C GLY A 65 7.24 -22.23 12.12
N GLY A 66 8.53 -22.15 11.85
CA GLY A 66 9.30 -20.90 11.82
C GLY A 66 9.96 -20.76 10.46
N ASP A 67 10.15 -19.53 9.98
CA ASP A 67 10.79 -19.27 8.70
C ASP A 67 12.32 -19.22 8.84
N THR A 68 13.02 -19.61 7.77
CA THR A 68 14.48 -19.61 7.72
C THR A 68 14.97 -18.73 6.57
N ILE A 69 15.95 -17.87 6.85
CA ILE A 69 16.70 -17.13 5.82
C ILE A 69 18.06 -17.80 5.65
N THR A 70 18.33 -18.35 4.47
CA THR A 70 19.63 -18.90 4.11
C THR A 70 20.40 -17.90 3.26
N VAL A 71 21.66 -17.63 3.64
CA VAL A 71 22.57 -16.73 2.93
C VAL A 71 23.76 -17.54 2.42
N ASP A 72 23.95 -17.55 1.10
CA ASP A 72 25.19 -17.99 0.46
C ASP A 72 26.09 -16.77 0.22
N THR A 73 27.05 -16.60 1.12
CA THR A 73 27.94 -15.43 1.14
C THR A 73 28.84 -15.29 -0.09
N ALA A 74 29.01 -16.35 -0.89
CA ALA A 74 29.76 -16.32 -2.14
C ALA A 74 28.90 -15.85 -3.33
N ALA A 75 27.58 -16.03 -3.23
CA ALA A 75 26.61 -15.63 -4.25
C ALA A 75 26.04 -14.22 -4.03
N VAL A 76 26.29 -13.60 -2.87
CA VAL A 76 25.89 -12.22 -2.59
C VAL A 76 26.68 -11.24 -3.45
N PRO A 77 26.03 -10.35 -4.23
CA PRO A 77 26.72 -9.38 -5.09
C PRO A 77 27.64 -8.44 -4.30
N GLU A 78 28.76 -8.01 -4.90
CA GLU A 78 29.73 -7.12 -4.23
C GLU A 78 29.15 -5.77 -3.80
N GLY A 79 28.07 -5.31 -4.45
CA GLY A 79 27.36 -4.09 -4.08
C GLY A 79 26.51 -4.19 -2.80
N ILE A 80 26.39 -5.38 -2.20
CA ILE A 80 25.70 -5.61 -0.94
C ILE A 80 26.72 -5.69 0.19
N GLU A 81 26.61 -4.79 1.17
CA GLU A 81 27.51 -4.74 2.32
C GLU A 81 26.96 -5.49 3.53
N LYS A 82 25.63 -5.65 3.60
CA LYS A 82 24.93 -6.21 4.75
C LYS A 82 23.61 -6.87 4.35
N ILE A 83 23.28 -7.98 4.99
CA ILE A 83 21.96 -8.59 5.01
C ILE A 83 21.38 -8.46 6.42
N VAL A 84 20.20 -7.88 6.55
CA VAL A 84 19.44 -7.76 7.80
C VAL A 84 18.41 -8.88 7.84
N VAL A 85 18.33 -9.63 8.95
CA VAL A 85 17.29 -10.62 9.17
C VAL A 85 16.29 -10.10 10.18
N THR A 86 15.02 -10.08 9.78
CA THR A 86 13.91 -9.48 10.52
C THR A 86 12.86 -10.52 10.86
N ALA A 87 12.13 -10.30 11.95
CA ALA A 87 10.98 -11.10 12.34
C ALA A 87 9.78 -10.19 12.64
N SER A 88 8.60 -10.57 12.18
CA SER A 88 7.33 -9.89 12.47
C SER A 88 6.28 -10.88 12.94
N LEU A 89 5.34 -10.41 13.75
CA LEU A 89 4.21 -11.22 14.22
C LEU A 89 3.13 -11.29 13.14
N ASP A 90 2.59 -12.48 12.90
CA ASP A 90 1.51 -12.71 11.91
C ASP A 90 0.14 -12.19 12.39
N THR A 91 0.00 -12.01 13.71
CA THR A 91 -1.27 -11.71 14.37
C THR A 91 -1.42 -10.19 14.55
N PRO A 92 -2.44 -9.56 13.94
CA PRO A 92 -2.65 -8.12 14.05
C PRO A 92 -2.77 -7.65 15.49
N GLY A 93 -1.99 -6.64 15.86
CA GLY A 93 -1.99 -6.05 17.21
C GLY A 93 -1.24 -6.87 18.28
N ALA A 94 -0.66 -8.02 17.93
CA ALA A 94 0.26 -8.72 18.81
C ALA A 94 1.58 -7.95 18.94
N THR A 95 2.23 -8.04 20.10
CA THR A 95 3.51 -7.39 20.38
C THR A 95 4.52 -8.40 20.91
N PHE A 96 5.81 -8.08 20.84
CA PHE A 96 6.87 -8.89 21.41
C PHE A 96 6.98 -8.77 22.95
N ALA A 97 6.08 -8.03 23.61
CA ALA A 97 6.06 -7.90 25.06
C ALA A 97 5.94 -9.27 25.75
N GLY A 98 6.91 -9.59 26.60
CA GLY A 98 6.94 -10.88 27.33
C GLY A 98 7.22 -12.09 26.44
N THR A 99 7.65 -11.88 25.21
CA THR A 99 8.13 -12.95 24.32
C THR A 99 9.66 -13.02 24.33
N GLU A 100 10.20 -14.21 24.03
CA GLU A 100 11.65 -14.45 23.95
C GLU A 100 12.04 -15.01 22.57
N PRO A 101 11.92 -14.22 21.48
CA PRO A 101 12.33 -14.67 20.16
C PRO A 101 13.83 -14.94 20.15
N THR A 102 14.24 -16.07 19.59
CA THR A 102 15.66 -16.46 19.53
C THR A 102 16.08 -16.67 18.09
N GLY A 103 17.02 -15.85 17.63
CA GLY A 103 17.72 -16.03 16.36
C GLY A 103 18.84 -17.05 16.51
N THR A 104 18.84 -18.09 15.70
CA THR A 104 19.89 -19.12 15.67
C THR A 104 20.54 -19.13 14.30
N VAL A 105 21.85 -18.89 14.26
CA VAL A 105 22.66 -18.95 13.03
C VAL A 105 23.37 -20.29 12.96
N ARG A 106 23.11 -21.03 11.88
CA ARG A 106 23.63 -22.37 11.61
C ARG A 106 24.48 -22.36 10.35
N ASN A 107 25.41 -23.30 10.25
CA ASN A 107 25.96 -23.68 8.96
C ASN A 107 24.85 -24.41 8.16
N ALA A 108 24.55 -23.93 6.96
CA ALA A 108 23.46 -24.47 6.15
C ALA A 108 23.77 -25.86 5.56
N ASP A 109 25.06 -26.23 5.47
CA ASP A 109 25.47 -27.48 4.84
C ASP A 109 25.49 -28.66 5.83
N ASP A 110 25.80 -28.43 7.12
CA ASP A 110 25.90 -29.48 8.15
C ASP A 110 24.96 -29.28 9.35
N GLY A 111 24.23 -28.15 9.42
CA GLY A 111 23.27 -27.83 10.48
C GLY A 111 23.87 -27.41 11.82
N SER A 112 25.20 -27.33 11.94
CA SER A 112 25.89 -26.97 13.18
C SER A 112 25.60 -25.53 13.60
N VAL A 113 25.36 -25.32 14.91
CA VAL A 113 25.03 -23.99 15.44
C VAL A 113 26.29 -23.15 15.64
N LEU A 114 26.38 -22.08 14.86
CA LEU A 114 27.47 -21.10 14.90
C LEU A 114 27.23 -20.09 16.03
N ALA A 115 26.05 -19.49 16.06
CA ALA A 115 25.68 -18.46 17.03
C ALA A 115 24.19 -18.51 17.39
N SER A 116 23.84 -17.97 18.56
CA SER A 116 22.45 -17.77 18.98
C SER A 116 22.30 -16.47 19.74
N PHE A 117 21.16 -15.80 19.58
CA PHE A 117 20.87 -14.52 20.18
C PHE A 117 19.39 -14.41 20.53
N THR A 118 19.10 -14.09 21.79
CA THR A 118 17.75 -13.78 22.28
C THR A 118 17.74 -12.31 22.69
N PRO A 119 17.03 -11.42 21.98
CA PRO A 119 16.96 -10.01 22.33
C PRO A 119 16.30 -9.82 23.71
N PRO A 120 16.94 -9.08 24.62
CA PRO A 120 16.35 -8.80 25.93
C PRO A 120 15.35 -7.64 25.84
N GLN A 121 14.39 -7.60 26.76
CA GLN A 121 13.54 -6.43 27.06
C GLN A 121 12.68 -5.91 25.90
N LEU A 122 12.00 -6.81 25.17
CA LEU A 122 11.00 -6.43 24.17
C LEU A 122 9.69 -5.96 24.85
N GLY A 123 9.03 -4.99 24.23
CA GLY A 123 7.83 -4.31 24.69
C GLY A 123 6.78 -4.19 23.58
N THR A 124 6.40 -2.97 23.22
CA THR A 124 5.27 -2.71 22.30
C THR A 124 5.59 -2.95 20.83
N GLU A 125 6.77 -3.48 20.52
CA GLU A 125 7.23 -3.68 19.15
C GLU A 125 6.47 -4.82 18.49
N THR A 126 6.16 -4.66 17.20
CA THR A 126 5.44 -5.65 16.38
C THR A 126 6.32 -6.25 15.28
N ALA A 127 7.52 -5.68 15.08
CA ALA A 127 8.60 -6.27 14.28
C ALA A 127 9.97 -6.06 14.97
N LEU A 128 10.95 -6.86 14.56
CA LEU A 128 12.27 -6.95 15.18
C LEU A 128 13.36 -7.17 14.13
N VAL A 129 14.45 -6.41 14.22
CA VAL A 129 15.72 -6.75 13.57
C VAL A 129 16.52 -7.65 14.51
N VAL A 130 16.67 -8.92 14.13
CA VAL A 130 17.26 -9.95 15.01
C VAL A 130 18.79 -9.93 14.90
N VAL A 131 19.29 -10.15 13.69
CA VAL A 131 20.73 -10.21 13.39
C VAL A 131 21.03 -9.52 12.06
N GLU A 132 22.30 -9.17 11.89
CA GLU A 132 22.84 -8.72 10.62
C GLU A 132 24.02 -9.60 10.20
N ILE A 133 24.08 -9.97 8.93
CA ILE A 133 25.22 -10.60 8.29
C ILE A 133 25.90 -9.54 7.43
N TYR A 134 27.13 -9.17 7.72
CA TYR A 134 27.79 -8.05 7.04
C TYR A 134 29.23 -8.38 6.66
N ARG A 135 29.71 -7.72 5.61
CA ARG A 135 31.08 -7.86 5.13
C ARG A 135 31.95 -6.74 5.68
N ARG A 136 33.10 -7.07 6.24
CA ARG A 136 34.09 -6.08 6.68
C ARG A 136 35.51 -6.58 6.41
N ALA A 137 36.30 -5.77 5.72
CA ALA A 137 37.67 -6.11 5.32
C ALA A 137 37.76 -7.47 4.61
N GLY A 138 36.81 -7.76 3.71
CA GLY A 138 36.77 -9.00 2.94
C GLY A 138 36.17 -10.21 3.65
N ALA A 139 35.95 -10.18 4.97
CA ALA A 139 35.37 -11.27 5.74
C ALA A 139 33.90 -11.01 6.11
N TRP A 140 33.08 -12.06 6.05
CA TRP A 140 31.69 -12.03 6.50
C TRP A 140 31.60 -12.26 8.01
N LYS A 141 30.72 -11.52 8.67
CA LYS A 141 30.51 -11.56 10.12
C LYS A 141 29.01 -11.49 10.41
N VAL A 142 28.60 -12.05 11.53
CA VAL A 142 27.25 -11.84 12.09
C VAL A 142 27.33 -10.85 13.25
N ARG A 143 26.34 -9.97 13.39
CA ARG A 143 26.11 -9.08 14.52
C ARG A 143 24.75 -9.34 15.14
N ALA A 144 24.70 -9.46 16.46
CA ALA A 144 23.44 -9.46 17.21
C ALA A 144 22.93 -8.03 17.33
N VAL A 145 21.69 -7.77 16.91
CA VAL A 145 21.11 -6.42 16.93
C VAL A 145 20.03 -6.33 18.00
N GLY A 146 18.88 -6.96 17.78
CA GLY A 146 17.77 -6.98 18.74
C GLY A 146 17.02 -5.66 18.82
N GLN A 147 16.90 -4.94 17.70
CA GLN A 147 16.20 -3.66 17.63
C GLN A 147 14.74 -3.89 17.25
N GLY A 148 13.83 -3.58 18.17
CA GLY A 148 12.40 -3.65 17.91
C GLY A 148 11.86 -2.39 17.21
N TYR A 149 10.74 -2.57 16.52
CA TYR A 149 10.01 -1.53 15.79
C TYR A 149 8.53 -1.53 16.21
N ALA A 150 8.09 -0.44 16.85
CA ALA A 150 6.71 -0.23 17.29
C ALA A 150 5.73 0.00 16.13
N ASN A 151 6.23 0.50 15.01
CA ASN A 151 5.53 0.65 13.74
C ASN A 151 5.66 -0.60 12.85
N GLY A 152 6.07 -1.73 13.41
CA GLY A 152 6.09 -3.01 12.73
C GLY A 152 7.04 -3.11 11.54
N LEU A 153 6.71 -4.04 10.65
CA LEU A 153 7.53 -4.31 9.47
C LEU A 153 7.58 -3.08 8.54
N ALA A 154 6.53 -2.27 8.53
CA ALA A 154 6.51 -0.99 7.81
C ALA A 154 7.60 -0.01 8.27
N GLY A 155 7.93 0.01 9.57
CA GLY A 155 9.03 0.81 10.09
C GLY A 155 10.40 0.34 9.62
N ILE A 156 10.62 -0.97 9.72
CA ILE A 156 11.83 -1.63 9.20
C ILE A 156 11.99 -1.34 7.71
N ALA A 157 10.91 -1.50 6.96
CA ALA A 157 10.89 -1.27 5.53
C ALA A 157 11.30 0.17 5.20
N THR A 158 10.70 1.16 5.86
CA THR A 158 11.02 2.58 5.70
C THR A 158 12.51 2.86 5.98
N ASP A 159 13.03 2.34 7.08
CA ASP A 159 14.42 2.55 7.50
C ASP A 159 15.41 1.92 6.51
N PHE A 160 15.05 0.83 5.85
CA PHE A 160 15.88 0.15 4.86
C PHE A 160 15.51 0.45 3.40
N GLY A 161 14.59 1.39 3.15
CA GLY A 161 14.23 1.84 1.79
C GLY A 161 13.32 0.89 1.03
N VAL A 162 12.67 -0.05 1.72
CA VAL A 162 11.61 -0.91 1.20
C VAL A 162 10.26 -0.22 1.44
N SER A 163 9.37 -0.27 0.47
CA SER A 163 7.96 0.10 0.65
C SER A 163 7.15 -1.15 1.00
N VAL A 164 6.76 -1.31 2.27
CA VAL A 164 5.85 -2.39 2.74
C VAL A 164 4.45 -1.84 2.96
N GLU A 165 3.45 -2.41 2.28
CA GLU A 165 2.02 -2.17 2.51
C GLU A 165 1.50 -3.18 3.55
N GLU A 166 1.14 -2.71 4.73
CA GLU A 166 0.40 -3.51 5.73
C GLU A 166 -1.11 -3.29 5.55
N PRO A 167 -1.96 -4.32 5.66
CA PRO A 167 -3.41 -4.14 5.61
C PRO A 167 -3.85 -3.19 6.74
N ALA A 168 -4.60 -2.15 6.39
CA ALA A 168 -5.11 -1.21 7.37
C ALA A 168 -5.89 -1.96 8.48
N ALA A 169 -5.43 -1.83 9.73
CA ALA A 169 -6.18 -2.29 10.89
C ALA A 169 -7.62 -1.72 10.82
N PRO A 170 -8.66 -2.48 11.21
CA PRO A 170 -10.03 -2.01 11.13
C PRO A 170 -10.18 -0.66 11.82
N ALA A 171 -10.71 0.33 11.10
CA ALA A 171 -10.96 1.66 11.62
C ALA A 171 -11.76 1.54 12.93
N ALA A 172 -11.22 2.09 14.02
CA ALA A 172 -11.96 2.23 15.26
C ALA A 172 -13.27 2.98 14.99
N ALA A 173 -14.38 2.46 15.53
CA ALA A 173 -15.70 3.03 15.32
C ALA A 173 -15.71 4.54 15.65
N PRO A 174 -16.45 5.38 14.89
CA PRO A 174 -16.51 6.81 15.14
C PRO A 174 -16.96 7.09 16.58
N GLN A 175 -16.14 7.80 17.35
CA GLN A 175 -16.55 8.30 18.65
C GLN A 175 -17.68 9.33 18.45
N ALA A 176 -18.78 9.14 19.19
CA ALA A 176 -19.92 10.04 19.14
C ALA A 176 -19.51 11.47 19.55
N PRO A 177 -20.09 12.52 18.93
CA PRO A 177 -19.79 13.90 19.30
C PRO A 177 -20.08 14.15 20.79
N PRO A 178 -19.26 14.96 21.49
CA PRO A 178 -19.53 15.30 22.88
C PRO A 178 -20.84 16.08 22.98
N ALA A 179 -21.66 15.71 23.97
CA ALA A 179 -22.93 16.37 24.26
C ALA A 179 -22.71 17.83 24.67
N PRO A 180 -23.61 18.76 24.26
CA PRO A 180 -23.51 20.16 24.68
C PRO A 180 -23.67 20.29 26.21
N PRO A 181 -22.98 21.25 26.85
CA PRO A 181 -23.03 21.42 28.29
C PRO A 181 -24.43 21.86 28.74
N ALA A 182 -24.92 21.23 29.80
CA ALA A 182 -26.20 21.56 30.43
C ALA A 182 -26.18 22.98 31.01
N ALA A 183 -27.24 23.75 30.75
CA ALA A 183 -27.43 25.08 31.30
C ALA A 183 -27.59 25.04 32.83
N ALA A 184 -26.84 25.89 33.53
CA ALA A 184 -26.90 26.01 34.99
C ALA A 184 -28.23 26.67 35.44
N PRO A 185 -28.78 26.32 36.63
CA PRO A 185 -30.02 26.90 37.13
C PRO A 185 -29.87 28.37 37.53
N ALA A 186 -30.88 29.19 37.21
CA ALA A 186 -30.95 30.59 37.63
C ALA A 186 -31.15 30.74 39.14
N ALA A 187 -30.37 31.63 39.77
CA ALA A 187 -30.53 32.01 41.17
C ALA A 187 -31.66 33.04 41.36
N PRO A 188 -32.37 33.06 42.51
CA PRO A 188 -33.51 33.95 42.73
C PRO A 188 -33.09 35.38 43.09
N ALA A 189 -33.96 36.32 42.72
CA ALA A 189 -33.81 37.77 42.90
C ALA A 189 -33.79 38.19 44.39
N GLY A 190 -32.72 38.89 44.78
CA GLY A 190 -32.60 39.62 46.05
C GLY A 190 -32.62 41.13 45.81
N GLN A 191 -33.48 41.81 46.56
CA GLN A 191 -33.80 43.23 46.50
C GLN A 191 -32.61 44.13 46.89
N TRP A 192 -32.45 45.29 46.25
CA TRP A 192 -31.58 46.37 46.74
C TRP A 192 -32.28 47.72 46.69
N GLY A 193 -32.13 48.49 47.78
CA GLY A 193 -32.74 49.79 48.03
C GLY A 193 -32.10 50.97 47.28
N PRO A 194 -32.56 52.21 47.57
CA PRO A 194 -32.39 53.37 46.69
C PRO A 194 -31.00 54.04 46.75
N PRO A 195 -30.64 54.86 45.73
CA PRO A 195 -29.27 55.28 45.48
C PRO A 195 -28.94 56.61 46.19
N THR A 196 -27.70 56.74 46.65
CA THR A 196 -27.11 58.06 46.94
C THR A 196 -25.64 58.07 46.52
N GLY A 197 -25.22 59.12 45.81
CA GLY A 197 -23.81 59.43 45.55
C GLY A 197 -23.48 59.74 44.08
N ALA A 198 -23.26 61.02 43.81
CA ALA A 198 -22.84 61.60 42.53
C ALA A 198 -21.32 61.35 42.25
N PRO A 199 -20.82 61.67 41.03
CA PRO A 199 -19.64 61.03 40.44
C PRO A 199 -18.32 61.73 40.76
N VAL A 200 -17.20 60.99 40.68
CA VAL A 200 -15.84 61.55 40.66
C VAL A 200 -15.07 60.95 39.48
N PRO A 201 -14.35 61.75 38.66
CA PRO A 201 -13.74 61.28 37.42
C PRO A 201 -12.30 60.77 37.59
N ALA A 202 -12.04 59.68 36.84
CA ALA A 202 -10.82 59.24 36.16
C ALA A 202 -9.43 59.35 36.84
N ALA A 203 -8.77 58.19 36.93
CA ALA A 203 -7.32 58.05 36.75
C ALA A 203 -7.04 56.78 35.89
N PRO A 204 -5.99 56.78 35.04
CA PRO A 204 -5.78 55.74 34.03
C PRO A 204 -5.20 54.45 34.63
N PRO A 205 -5.58 53.25 34.13
CA PRO A 205 -4.89 52.03 34.52
C PRO A 205 -3.56 51.88 33.76
N ALA A 206 -2.55 51.45 34.51
CA ALA A 206 -1.26 50.97 34.02
C ALA A 206 -1.41 49.72 33.12
N PRO A 207 -0.44 49.41 32.24
CA PRO A 207 -0.58 48.32 31.28
C PRO A 207 -0.57 46.95 31.98
N ALA A 208 -1.63 46.18 31.75
CA ALA A 208 -1.71 44.78 32.16
C ALA A 208 -0.78 43.93 31.28
N ALA A 209 -0.03 43.04 31.93
CA ALA A 209 0.86 42.07 31.31
C ALA A 209 0.10 41.16 30.34
N ALA A 210 0.75 40.86 29.21
CA ALA A 210 0.25 39.96 28.18
C ALA A 210 0.01 38.55 28.74
N ALA A 211 -1.22 38.07 28.65
CA ALA A 211 -1.52 36.65 28.77
C ALA A 211 -1.10 35.95 27.46
N ALA A 212 -0.30 34.90 27.59
CA ALA A 212 0.19 34.09 26.48
C ALA A 212 -0.96 33.40 25.73
N ALA A 213 -0.86 33.38 24.40
CA ALA A 213 -1.75 32.62 23.53
C ALA A 213 -1.59 31.11 23.77
N PRO A 214 -2.67 30.31 23.67
CA PRO A 214 -2.56 28.86 23.70
C PRO A 214 -1.79 28.34 22.46
N PRO A 215 -1.02 27.25 22.58
CA PRO A 215 -0.25 26.70 21.47
C PRO A 215 -1.17 26.15 20.38
N ALA A 216 -0.75 26.34 19.12
CA ALA A 216 -1.41 25.81 17.93
C ALA A 216 -1.53 24.28 17.99
N ALA A 217 -2.68 23.77 17.53
CA ALA A 217 -2.93 22.34 17.41
C ALA A 217 -1.91 21.66 16.46
N PRO A 218 -1.45 20.43 16.74
CA PRO A 218 -0.53 19.70 15.87
C PRO A 218 -1.16 19.42 14.50
N ALA A 219 -0.35 19.56 13.45
CA ALA A 219 -0.71 19.20 12.08
C ALA A 219 -1.05 17.70 11.97
N ALA A 220 -2.05 17.38 11.15
CA ALA A 220 -2.48 16.00 10.88
C ALA A 220 -1.37 15.17 10.21
N PRO A 221 -1.28 13.86 10.48
CA PRO A 221 -0.27 12.98 9.89
C PRO A 221 -0.51 12.76 8.38
N PRO A 222 0.55 12.51 7.59
CA PRO A 222 0.47 12.33 6.14
C PRO A 222 -0.18 11.00 5.75
N ALA A 223 -0.83 10.98 4.57
CA ALA A 223 -1.55 9.85 3.98
C ALA A 223 -0.60 8.70 3.55
N PRO A 224 -1.10 7.44 3.41
CA PRO A 224 -0.27 6.26 3.17
C PRO A 224 0.41 6.22 1.79
N GLY A 225 1.51 5.47 1.72
CA GLY A 225 2.56 5.53 0.70
C GLY A 225 2.13 5.20 -0.73
N LYS A 226 2.69 5.97 -1.68
CA LYS A 226 2.40 5.90 -3.11
C LYS A 226 3.52 5.12 -3.81
N ILE A 227 3.20 4.07 -4.58
CA ILE A 227 4.17 3.41 -5.46
C ILE A 227 4.59 4.44 -6.55
N ASN A 228 5.86 4.54 -6.93
CA ASN A 228 6.33 5.45 -8.00
C ASN A 228 6.76 4.67 -9.25
N LEU A 229 6.39 5.19 -10.42
CA LEU A 229 6.44 4.48 -11.71
C LEU A 229 7.81 4.57 -12.42
N ASP A 230 8.91 4.31 -11.70
CA ASP A 230 10.26 4.59 -12.20
C ASP A 230 10.91 3.45 -13.00
N LYS A 231 10.55 2.19 -12.76
CA LYS A 231 11.24 1.03 -13.33
C LYS A 231 10.24 0.15 -14.10
N GLY A 232 10.42 0.08 -15.41
CA GLY A 232 9.49 -0.55 -16.35
C GLY A 232 9.04 -1.95 -15.94
N ARG A 233 7.74 -2.19 -16.07
CA ARG A 233 6.89 -3.30 -15.59
C ARG A 233 6.51 -3.22 -14.11
N VAL A 234 5.52 -2.39 -13.85
CA VAL A 234 4.70 -2.47 -12.62
C VAL A 234 3.46 -3.31 -12.94
N SER A 235 3.33 -4.49 -12.33
CA SER A 235 2.08 -5.28 -12.36
C SER A 235 1.41 -5.16 -11.00
N LEU A 236 0.44 -4.26 -10.88
CA LEU A 236 -0.23 -4.03 -9.60
C LEU A 236 -1.15 -5.20 -9.23
N GLN A 237 -1.12 -5.58 -7.95
CA GLN A 237 -2.07 -6.49 -7.35
C GLN A 237 -3.33 -5.74 -6.89
N LYS A 238 -4.40 -6.49 -6.61
CA LYS A 238 -5.64 -5.97 -6.05
C LYS A 238 -5.38 -5.09 -4.81
N ASN A 239 -5.93 -3.89 -4.79
CA ASN A 239 -5.81 -2.84 -3.77
C ASN A 239 -4.49 -2.06 -3.70
N GLN A 240 -3.52 -2.31 -4.59
CA GLN A 240 -2.27 -1.54 -4.62
C GLN A 240 -2.47 -0.17 -5.27
N THR A 241 -1.83 0.86 -4.70
CA THR A 241 -1.90 2.25 -5.19
C THR A 241 -0.56 2.78 -5.66
N VAL A 242 -0.53 3.35 -6.86
CA VAL A 242 0.64 3.95 -7.49
C VAL A 242 0.38 5.42 -7.81
N SER A 243 1.31 6.29 -7.46
CA SER A 243 1.41 7.62 -8.03
C SER A 243 1.80 7.51 -9.50
N LEU A 244 1.05 8.16 -10.38
CA LEU A 244 1.37 8.23 -11.80
C LEU A 244 2.46 9.29 -12.09
N VAL A 245 3.33 9.55 -11.11
CA VAL A 245 4.47 10.46 -11.18
C VAL A 245 5.75 9.65 -11.22
N LYS A 246 6.60 9.96 -12.19
CA LYS A 246 7.91 9.33 -12.41
C LYS A 246 8.99 10.31 -11.96
N GLY A 247 9.95 9.86 -11.15
CA GLY A 247 11.01 10.66 -10.55
C GLY A 247 11.76 11.57 -11.54
N GLY A 248 11.31 12.83 -11.64
CA GLY A 248 11.92 13.86 -12.49
C GLY A 248 11.59 13.81 -13.98
N ARG A 249 10.62 12.99 -14.43
CA ARG A 249 10.09 12.98 -15.81
C ARG A 249 8.65 13.54 -15.85
N PRO A 250 8.12 13.97 -17.02
CA PRO A 250 6.76 14.50 -17.08
C PRO A 250 5.74 13.47 -16.60
N LEU A 251 4.69 13.93 -15.92
CA LEU A 251 3.55 13.12 -15.47
C LEU A 251 3.06 12.19 -16.57
N LEU A 252 2.54 11.01 -16.22
CA LEU A 252 1.73 10.19 -17.12
C LEU A 252 0.62 11.09 -17.68
N SER A 253 0.76 11.52 -18.94
CA SER A 253 -0.17 12.48 -19.54
C SER A 253 -1.47 11.80 -19.96
N SER A 254 -1.40 10.48 -20.19
CA SER A 254 -2.51 9.70 -20.70
C SER A 254 -2.39 8.22 -20.35
N VAL A 255 -3.50 7.61 -19.98
CA VAL A 255 -3.63 6.17 -19.73
C VAL A 255 -4.58 5.54 -20.75
N ARG A 256 -4.39 4.26 -21.03
CA ARG A 256 -5.27 3.48 -21.91
C ARG A 256 -5.74 2.22 -21.19
N MET A 257 -7.05 2.08 -21.02
CA MET A 257 -7.68 0.82 -20.67
C MET A 257 -7.79 -0.06 -21.93
N GLY A 258 -7.45 -1.32 -21.80
CA GLY A 258 -7.68 -2.36 -22.81
C GLY A 258 -8.51 -3.50 -22.22
N LEU A 259 -9.46 -4.00 -22.99
CA LEU A 259 -10.32 -5.15 -22.66
C LEU A 259 -10.23 -6.13 -23.83
N GLY A 260 -9.97 -7.40 -23.57
CA GLY A 260 -9.93 -8.44 -24.61
C GLY A 260 -10.52 -9.76 -24.14
N TRP A 261 -11.13 -10.52 -25.04
CA TRP A 261 -11.72 -11.83 -24.80
C TRP A 261 -11.81 -12.67 -26.09
N GLU A 262 -12.05 -13.97 -25.95
CA GLU A 262 -12.23 -14.84 -27.12
C GLU A 262 -13.72 -15.02 -27.47
N PRO A 263 -14.06 -15.17 -28.77
CA PRO A 263 -15.42 -15.45 -29.20
C PRO A 263 -15.96 -16.76 -28.63
N ALA A 264 -17.28 -16.84 -28.41
CA ALA A 264 -17.90 -18.06 -27.92
C ALA A 264 -17.86 -19.20 -28.95
N PHE A 265 -17.37 -20.37 -28.53
CA PHE A 265 -17.17 -21.54 -29.39
C PHE A 265 -18.47 -22.14 -30.01
N ARG A 266 -19.68 -21.77 -29.54
CA ARG A 266 -20.96 -22.41 -29.94
C ARG A 266 -22.20 -21.47 -30.03
N GLY A 267 -22.03 -20.23 -30.47
CA GLY A 267 -23.15 -19.47 -31.07
C GLY A 267 -23.96 -18.55 -30.14
N LYS A 268 -23.39 -18.06 -29.04
CA LYS A 268 -23.91 -16.85 -28.37
C LYS A 268 -22.80 -15.80 -28.37
N SER A 269 -23.05 -14.65 -29.02
CA SER A 269 -22.12 -13.51 -28.94
C SER A 269 -21.89 -13.13 -27.48
N ILE A 270 -20.62 -12.89 -27.14
CA ILE A 270 -20.21 -12.38 -25.84
C ILE A 270 -19.86 -10.93 -26.05
N ASP A 271 -20.58 -10.08 -25.35
CA ASP A 271 -20.47 -8.64 -25.40
C ASP A 271 -19.98 -8.13 -24.05
N LEU A 272 -18.67 -7.84 -23.99
CA LEU A 272 -18.03 -7.25 -22.83
C LEU A 272 -17.76 -5.77 -23.13
N ASP A 273 -18.29 -4.90 -22.28
CA ASP A 273 -18.14 -3.46 -22.38
C ASP A 273 -17.01 -2.95 -21.49
N ALA A 274 -16.10 -2.17 -22.07
CA ALA A 274 -15.23 -1.27 -21.33
C ALA A 274 -15.97 0.04 -21.01
N SER A 275 -15.74 0.59 -19.82
CA SER A 275 -16.31 1.89 -19.45
C SER A 275 -15.43 2.64 -18.46
N VAL A 276 -15.48 3.96 -18.49
CA VAL A 276 -14.90 4.82 -17.45
C VAL A 276 -15.92 5.85 -16.98
N ILE A 277 -16.01 6.01 -15.66
CA ILE A 277 -16.93 6.94 -15.01
C ILE A 277 -16.11 8.05 -14.37
N ALA A 278 -16.41 9.30 -14.71
CA ALA A 278 -15.78 10.49 -14.15
C ALA A 278 -16.62 11.07 -13.02
N TYR A 279 -15.96 11.42 -11.92
CA TYR A 279 -16.57 11.89 -10.69
C TYR A 279 -15.99 13.23 -10.25
N GLY A 280 -16.84 14.01 -9.61
CA GLY A 280 -16.47 15.25 -8.95
C GLY A 280 -16.00 15.04 -7.50
N PRO A 281 -15.58 16.11 -6.83
CA PRO A 281 -15.08 16.05 -5.45
C PRO A 281 -16.14 15.58 -4.44
N ASP A 282 -17.42 15.69 -4.77
CA ASP A 282 -18.54 15.18 -3.99
C ASP A 282 -18.88 13.71 -4.28
N ARG A 283 -18.01 13.01 -5.03
CA ARG A 283 -18.18 11.64 -5.51
C ARG A 283 -19.46 11.44 -6.33
N LYS A 284 -20.04 12.52 -6.86
CA LYS A 284 -21.13 12.44 -7.83
C LYS A 284 -20.55 12.32 -9.23
N LYS A 285 -21.27 11.54 -10.06
CA LYS A 285 -20.92 11.38 -11.46
C LYS A 285 -21.00 12.71 -12.19
N VAL A 286 -19.91 13.10 -12.82
CA VAL A 286 -19.83 14.20 -13.78
C VAL A 286 -20.24 13.71 -15.16
N ASP A 287 -19.62 12.62 -15.62
CA ASP A 287 -19.92 11.99 -16.92
C ASP A 287 -19.44 10.53 -16.96
N ASN A 288 -19.76 9.77 -18.01
CA ASN A 288 -19.21 8.43 -18.24
C ASN A 288 -19.04 8.15 -19.73
N CYS A 289 -17.93 7.50 -20.10
CA CYS A 289 -17.61 7.08 -21.45
C CYS A 289 -17.79 5.57 -21.57
N PHE A 290 -18.47 5.13 -22.63
CA PHE A 290 -18.87 3.74 -22.91
C PHE A 290 -19.26 3.63 -24.40
N PHE A 291 -19.57 2.44 -24.90
CA PHE A 291 -19.93 2.21 -26.31
C PHE A 291 -21.01 3.18 -26.86
N GLY A 292 -22.01 3.53 -26.07
CA GLY A 292 -23.08 4.46 -26.46
C GLY A 292 -22.71 5.95 -26.37
N LYS A 293 -21.54 6.28 -25.83
CA LYS A 293 -21.00 7.64 -25.71
C LYS A 293 -19.48 7.61 -25.78
N LEU A 294 -18.96 7.57 -27.00
CA LEU A 294 -17.55 7.30 -27.31
C LEU A 294 -16.59 8.44 -26.96
N THR A 295 -17.08 9.63 -26.65
CA THR A 295 -16.23 10.77 -26.30
C THR A 295 -16.92 11.65 -25.27
N ILE A 296 -16.18 12.02 -24.21
CA ILE A 296 -16.65 12.92 -23.15
C ILE A 296 -15.59 13.96 -22.80
N LEU A 297 -15.97 14.96 -22.00
CA LEU A 297 -15.06 15.96 -21.42
C LEU A 297 -14.16 16.64 -22.48
N ASN A 298 -14.78 17.12 -23.56
CA ASN A 298 -14.10 17.78 -24.69
C ASN A 298 -13.02 16.93 -25.37
N GLY A 299 -13.19 15.61 -25.40
CA GLY A 299 -12.23 14.71 -26.03
C GLY A 299 -11.12 14.23 -25.10
N ALA A 300 -11.13 14.62 -23.82
CA ALA A 300 -10.16 14.12 -22.85
C ALA A 300 -10.31 12.62 -22.57
N ILE A 301 -11.50 12.04 -22.81
CA ILE A 301 -11.74 10.60 -22.70
C ILE A 301 -12.41 10.11 -23.98
N GLN A 302 -11.85 9.05 -24.56
CA GLN A 302 -12.22 8.52 -25.87
C GLN A 302 -12.30 7.00 -25.82
N HIS A 303 -13.36 6.43 -26.37
CA HIS A 303 -13.57 4.99 -26.55
C HIS A 303 -13.27 4.59 -28.00
N SER A 304 -12.70 3.41 -28.21
CA SER A 304 -12.36 2.90 -29.56
C SER A 304 -13.56 2.50 -30.41
N GLY A 305 -14.78 2.53 -29.87
CA GLY A 305 -15.94 1.83 -30.42
C GLY A 305 -16.25 0.51 -29.69
N ASP A 306 -17.39 -0.05 -30.05
CA ASP A 306 -17.99 -1.27 -29.49
C ASP A 306 -17.47 -2.51 -30.23
N ASN A 307 -17.06 -3.54 -29.50
CA ASN A 307 -16.77 -4.86 -30.04
C ASN A 307 -17.73 -5.90 -29.48
N LEU A 308 -18.63 -6.41 -30.33
CA LEU A 308 -19.71 -7.31 -29.91
C LEU A 308 -19.32 -8.80 -29.89
N THR A 309 -18.10 -9.16 -30.32
CA THR A 309 -17.73 -10.55 -30.61
C THR A 309 -16.43 -11.01 -29.96
N GLY A 310 -15.48 -10.11 -29.70
CA GLY A 310 -14.11 -10.45 -29.31
C GLY A 310 -13.29 -10.98 -30.49
N GLU A 311 -13.70 -10.71 -31.73
CA GLU A 311 -12.90 -11.08 -32.91
C GLU A 311 -11.71 -10.12 -33.06
N GLY A 312 -10.51 -10.64 -32.86
CA GLY A 312 -9.29 -9.86 -33.00
C GLY A 312 -8.12 -10.46 -32.24
N ALA A 313 -6.96 -9.83 -32.36
CA ALA A 313 -5.83 -10.09 -31.48
C ALA A 313 -5.57 -8.84 -30.64
N GLY A 314 -5.38 -9.01 -29.33
CA GLY A 314 -5.07 -7.91 -28.42
C GLY A 314 -6.31 -7.40 -27.68
N ASP A 315 -6.39 -6.07 -27.52
CA ASP A 315 -7.52 -5.41 -26.85
C ASP A 315 -8.65 -5.21 -27.87
N ASP A 316 -9.78 -5.86 -27.63
CA ASP A 316 -11.00 -5.76 -28.44
C ASP A 316 -11.68 -4.39 -28.25
N GLU A 317 -11.65 -3.86 -27.03
CA GLU A 317 -12.07 -2.50 -26.72
C GLU A 317 -10.99 -1.74 -25.96
N ALA A 318 -10.93 -0.43 -26.20
CA ALA A 318 -10.01 0.45 -25.50
C ALA A 318 -10.62 1.80 -25.15
N ILE A 319 -10.24 2.32 -23.99
CA ILE A 319 -10.54 3.68 -23.56
C ILE A 319 -9.25 4.42 -23.29
N THR A 320 -9.03 5.52 -24.00
CA THR A 320 -7.89 6.42 -23.77
C THR A 320 -8.34 7.63 -22.97
N VAL A 321 -7.60 7.97 -21.92
CA VAL A 321 -7.83 9.13 -21.06
C VAL A 321 -6.60 10.03 -21.09
N HIS A 322 -6.77 11.27 -21.52
CA HIS A 322 -5.78 12.34 -21.43
C HIS A 322 -5.93 13.10 -20.11
N LEU A 323 -5.14 12.72 -19.11
CA LEU A 323 -5.22 13.22 -17.74
C LEU A 323 -5.00 14.75 -17.64
N GLY A 324 -4.14 15.31 -18.49
CA GLY A 324 -3.89 16.75 -18.56
C GLY A 324 -5.04 17.56 -19.20
N GLY A 325 -5.94 16.90 -19.94
CA GLY A 325 -7.10 17.53 -20.58
C GLY A 325 -8.37 17.49 -19.74
N LEU A 326 -8.35 16.85 -18.57
CA LEU A 326 -9.53 16.69 -17.74
C LEU A 326 -9.91 18.02 -17.06
N PRO A 327 -11.21 18.41 -17.09
CA PRO A 327 -11.67 19.60 -16.40
C PRO A 327 -11.36 19.56 -14.89
N PRO A 328 -11.09 20.71 -14.22
CA PRO A 328 -10.71 20.75 -12.81
C PRO A 328 -11.72 20.12 -11.85
N GLN A 329 -13.01 20.12 -12.21
CA GLN A 329 -14.05 19.49 -11.42
C GLN A 329 -14.00 17.96 -11.43
N VAL A 330 -13.21 17.33 -12.29
CA VAL A 330 -13.04 15.87 -12.31
C VAL A 330 -11.88 15.51 -11.39
N THR A 331 -12.20 14.85 -10.29
CA THR A 331 -11.24 14.45 -9.24
C THR A 331 -11.12 12.95 -9.08
N GLY A 332 -12.04 12.18 -9.68
CA GLY A 332 -12.03 10.73 -9.64
C GLY A 332 -12.39 10.13 -10.99
N LEU A 333 -11.72 9.05 -11.38
CA LEU A 333 -12.10 8.18 -12.49
C LEU A 333 -12.19 6.75 -11.96
N VAL A 334 -13.17 5.99 -12.41
CA VAL A 334 -13.23 4.55 -12.14
C VAL A 334 -13.44 3.81 -13.45
N PHE A 335 -12.52 2.90 -13.74
CA PHE A 335 -12.55 2.02 -14.89
C PHE A 335 -13.33 0.75 -14.52
N VAL A 336 -14.28 0.38 -15.36
CA VAL A 336 -15.18 -0.75 -15.12
C VAL A 336 -15.34 -1.58 -16.38
N VAL A 337 -15.55 -2.88 -16.19
CA VAL A 337 -15.94 -3.82 -17.25
C VAL A 337 -17.30 -4.39 -16.90
N ASN A 338 -18.18 -4.50 -17.89
CA ASN A 338 -19.48 -5.14 -17.74
C ASN A 338 -19.71 -6.19 -18.82
N SER A 339 -20.43 -7.25 -18.48
CA SER A 339 -20.98 -8.18 -19.46
C SER A 339 -22.38 -7.72 -19.83
N PHE A 340 -22.51 -7.07 -21.00
CA PHE A 340 -23.79 -6.54 -21.46
C PHE A 340 -24.79 -7.66 -21.71
N SER A 341 -24.35 -8.72 -22.40
CA SER A 341 -25.15 -9.90 -22.69
C SER A 341 -25.42 -10.80 -21.47
N GLY A 342 -24.76 -10.55 -20.33
CA GLY A 342 -25.10 -11.10 -19.02
C GLY A 342 -24.44 -12.43 -18.65
N GLN A 343 -23.51 -12.91 -19.48
CA GLN A 343 -22.63 -14.03 -19.15
C GLN A 343 -21.76 -13.67 -17.94
N LYS A 344 -21.46 -14.66 -17.11
CA LYS A 344 -20.50 -14.48 -16.03
C LYS A 344 -19.09 -14.48 -16.61
N PHE A 345 -18.17 -13.73 -16.01
CA PHE A 345 -16.78 -13.69 -16.48
C PHE A 345 -16.11 -15.08 -16.49
N SER A 346 -16.51 -15.97 -15.58
CA SER A 346 -16.11 -17.38 -15.54
C SER A 346 -16.45 -18.18 -16.80
N ASP A 347 -17.43 -17.71 -17.59
CA ASP A 347 -17.92 -18.40 -18.78
C ASP A 347 -17.29 -17.84 -20.06
N VAL A 348 -16.44 -16.80 -19.95
CA VAL A 348 -15.79 -16.13 -21.08
C VAL A 348 -14.34 -16.57 -21.17
N ALA A 349 -13.99 -17.20 -22.29
CA ALA A 349 -12.64 -17.72 -22.51
C ALA A 349 -11.63 -16.58 -22.74
N LYS A 350 -10.48 -16.68 -22.07
CA LYS A 350 -9.34 -15.74 -22.13
C LYS A 350 -9.71 -14.26 -21.98
N ALA A 351 -10.82 -13.96 -21.30
CA ALA A 351 -11.17 -12.59 -20.95
C ALA A 351 -10.12 -11.98 -20.01
N TYR A 352 -9.69 -10.76 -20.30
CA TYR A 352 -8.79 -9.96 -19.49
C TYR A 352 -9.10 -8.47 -19.64
N CYS A 353 -8.71 -7.67 -18.64
CA CYS A 353 -8.62 -6.23 -18.79
C CYS A 353 -7.29 -5.72 -18.24
N ARG A 354 -6.82 -4.59 -18.77
CA ARG A 354 -5.54 -3.98 -18.40
C ARG A 354 -5.56 -2.47 -18.48
N LEU A 355 -4.71 -1.81 -17.71
CA LEU A 355 -4.41 -0.39 -17.88
C LEU A 355 -2.96 -0.23 -18.31
N LEU A 356 -2.75 0.62 -19.30
CA LEU A 356 -1.46 0.90 -19.92
C LEU A 356 -1.13 2.38 -19.79
N ASP A 357 0.15 2.71 -19.77
CA ASP A 357 0.62 4.02 -20.21
C ASP A 357 0.35 4.15 -21.71
N ALA A 358 -0.45 5.14 -22.10
CA ALA A 358 -0.84 5.31 -23.50
C ALA A 358 0.32 5.76 -24.40
N GLN A 359 1.38 6.35 -23.85
CA GLN A 359 2.55 6.79 -24.63
C GLN A 359 3.55 5.66 -24.83
N SER A 360 3.93 4.97 -23.76
CA SER A 360 4.96 3.93 -23.80
C SER A 360 4.40 2.55 -24.16
N GLY A 361 3.10 2.33 -23.99
CA GLY A 361 2.47 1.01 -24.10
C GLY A 361 2.81 0.09 -22.92
N GLU A 362 3.45 0.60 -21.87
CA GLU A 362 3.79 -0.16 -20.68
C GLU A 362 2.51 -0.55 -19.91
N GLU A 363 2.40 -1.82 -19.56
CA GLU A 363 1.29 -2.34 -18.76
C GLU A 363 1.47 -1.98 -17.29
N LEU A 364 0.48 -1.30 -16.71
CA LEU A 364 0.46 -0.83 -15.33
C LEU A 364 -0.31 -1.78 -14.40
N VAL A 365 -1.37 -2.39 -14.93
CA VAL A 365 -2.16 -3.40 -14.22
C VAL A 365 -2.85 -4.29 -15.24
N ARG A 366 -3.00 -5.57 -14.89
CA ARG A 366 -3.75 -6.56 -15.66
C ARG A 366 -4.53 -7.48 -14.74
N PHE A 367 -5.77 -7.75 -15.12
CA PHE A 367 -6.64 -8.73 -14.47
C PHE A 367 -7.09 -9.76 -15.50
N ASP A 368 -6.89 -11.05 -15.18
CA ASP A 368 -7.47 -12.15 -15.93
C ASP A 368 -8.87 -12.46 -15.39
N LEU A 369 -9.89 -12.32 -16.25
CA LEU A 369 -11.30 -12.42 -15.89
C LEU A 369 -11.86 -13.84 -16.07
N THR A 370 -11.21 -14.70 -16.87
CA THR A 370 -11.71 -16.05 -17.20
C THR A 370 -11.89 -16.97 -15.98
N HIS A 371 -11.04 -16.83 -14.97
CA HIS A 371 -11.07 -17.64 -13.75
C HIS A 371 -11.50 -16.82 -12.53
N SER A 372 -12.24 -15.74 -12.79
CA SER A 372 -12.67 -14.80 -11.76
C SER A 372 -14.01 -15.16 -11.13
N GLU A 373 -14.51 -14.27 -10.27
CA GLU A 373 -15.82 -14.43 -9.64
C GLU A 373 -16.93 -14.54 -10.71
N PRO A 374 -17.96 -15.38 -10.49
CA PRO A 374 -19.08 -15.55 -11.41
C PRO A 374 -20.05 -14.35 -11.36
N ARG A 375 -19.55 -13.16 -11.68
CA ARG A 375 -20.25 -11.86 -11.64
C ARG A 375 -20.29 -11.26 -13.05
N THR A 376 -21.08 -10.23 -13.24
CA THR A 376 -21.30 -9.59 -14.55
C THR A 376 -20.63 -8.23 -14.68
N GLY A 377 -20.01 -7.72 -13.61
CA GLY A 377 -19.34 -6.43 -13.58
C GLY A 377 -18.12 -6.47 -12.68
N VAL A 378 -17.10 -5.70 -13.03
CA VAL A 378 -15.89 -5.53 -12.22
C VAL A 378 -15.42 -4.08 -12.28
N MET A 379 -15.05 -3.52 -11.13
CA MET A 379 -14.32 -2.27 -11.02
C MET A 379 -12.83 -2.62 -11.00
N MET A 380 -12.11 -2.26 -12.07
CA MET A 380 -10.73 -2.72 -12.27
C MET A 380 -9.73 -1.81 -11.58
N ALA A 381 -9.91 -0.49 -11.69
CA ALA A 381 -8.99 0.49 -11.14
C ALA A 381 -9.71 1.83 -10.95
N LYS A 382 -9.24 2.62 -10.00
CA LYS A 382 -9.65 4.00 -9.79
C LYS A 382 -8.46 4.93 -9.89
N LEU A 383 -8.65 6.12 -10.45
CA LEU A 383 -7.67 7.20 -10.44
C LEU A 383 -8.24 8.34 -9.60
N ILE A 384 -7.47 8.81 -8.63
CA ILE A 384 -7.84 9.93 -7.75
C ILE A 384 -6.85 11.07 -7.98
N ARG A 385 -7.38 12.26 -8.24
CA ARG A 385 -6.59 13.47 -8.35
C ARG A 385 -6.32 14.01 -6.95
N GLN A 386 -5.05 14.07 -6.60
CA GLN A 386 -4.56 14.62 -5.35
C GLN A 386 -4.65 16.14 -5.37
N PHE A 387 -4.61 16.75 -4.18
CA PHE A 387 -4.58 18.22 -4.05
C PHE A 387 -3.33 18.84 -4.72
N SER A 388 -2.22 18.09 -4.81
CA SER A 388 -1.03 18.46 -5.58
C SER A 388 -1.28 18.57 -7.09
N GLY A 389 -2.43 18.09 -7.57
CA GLY A 389 -2.78 18.01 -8.99
C GLY A 389 -2.37 16.69 -9.66
N GLU A 390 -1.59 15.87 -8.97
CA GLU A 390 -1.12 14.55 -9.40
C GLU A 390 -2.25 13.52 -9.39
N TRP A 391 -2.14 12.51 -10.25
CA TRP A 391 -3.08 11.39 -10.26
C TRP A 391 -2.44 10.18 -9.57
N GLU A 392 -3.17 9.59 -8.63
CA GLU A 392 -2.87 8.28 -8.07
C GLU A 392 -3.83 7.25 -8.64
N MET A 393 -3.33 6.09 -8.98
CA MET A 393 -4.12 4.96 -9.45
C MET A 393 -4.11 3.85 -8.41
N THR A 394 -5.27 3.34 -8.04
CA THR A 394 -5.43 2.13 -7.24
C THR A 394 -6.02 1.02 -8.09
N ALA A 395 -5.35 -0.13 -8.14
CA ALA A 395 -5.91 -1.37 -8.70
C ALA A 395 -6.99 -1.90 -7.74
N MET A 396 -8.16 -2.29 -8.23
CA MET A 396 -9.33 -2.62 -7.38
C MET A 396 -9.76 -4.07 -7.47
N GLY A 397 -9.97 -4.63 -8.67
CA GLY A 397 -10.47 -6.00 -8.86
C GLY A 397 -11.74 -6.36 -8.06
N GLU A 398 -12.67 -5.42 -7.89
CA GLU A 398 -13.91 -5.60 -7.11
C GLU A 398 -15.07 -5.97 -8.02
N TYR A 399 -15.73 -7.10 -7.75
CA TYR A 399 -16.82 -7.59 -8.58
C TYR A 399 -18.20 -7.12 -8.09
N VAL A 400 -19.08 -6.84 -9.04
CA VAL A 400 -20.43 -6.33 -8.81
C VAL A 400 -21.40 -7.07 -9.75
N ASP A 401 -22.59 -7.40 -9.27
CA ASP A 401 -23.68 -7.83 -10.14
C ASP A 401 -24.33 -6.63 -10.83
N SER A 402 -23.68 -6.17 -11.90
CA SER A 402 -24.25 -5.19 -12.81
C SER A 402 -23.87 -5.49 -14.25
N ARG A 403 -24.80 -5.26 -15.17
CA ARG A 403 -24.63 -5.51 -16.61
C ARG A 403 -24.41 -4.23 -17.41
N THR A 404 -24.43 -3.07 -16.75
CA THR A 404 -24.34 -1.78 -17.44
C THR A 404 -23.53 -0.80 -16.60
N VAL A 405 -22.84 0.13 -17.29
CA VAL A 405 -22.14 1.24 -16.65
C VAL A 405 -23.05 2.04 -15.69
N ARG A 406 -24.36 2.16 -16.00
CA ARG A 406 -25.32 2.88 -15.15
C ARG A 406 -25.44 2.24 -13.77
N GLY A 407 -25.46 0.91 -13.69
CA GLY A 407 -25.51 0.21 -12.41
C GLY A 407 -24.18 0.21 -11.67
N MET A 408 -23.06 0.51 -12.36
CA MET A 408 -21.74 0.69 -11.75
C MET A 408 -21.54 2.07 -11.11
N VAL A 409 -22.33 3.09 -11.48
CA VAL A 409 -22.14 4.48 -11.01
C VAL A 409 -22.11 4.61 -9.49
N LYS A 410 -23.05 3.95 -8.80
CA LYS A 410 -23.13 4.03 -7.33
C LYS A 410 -21.97 3.30 -6.64
N PRO A 411 -21.69 2.01 -6.93
CA PRO A 411 -20.57 1.31 -6.28
C PRO A 411 -19.21 1.95 -6.63
N ALA A 412 -19.00 2.39 -7.86
CA ALA A 412 -17.77 3.09 -8.24
C ALA A 412 -17.60 4.43 -7.51
N GLY A 413 -18.69 5.16 -7.27
CA GLY A 413 -18.64 6.39 -6.46
C GLY A 413 -18.36 6.13 -4.97
N GLN A 414 -18.71 4.95 -4.45
CA GLN A 414 -18.40 4.55 -3.07
C GLN A 414 -16.94 4.11 -2.90
N ALA A 415 -16.29 3.68 -3.99
CA ALA A 415 -14.91 3.24 -3.99
C ALA A 415 -13.88 4.38 -4.10
N LEU A 416 -14.30 5.57 -4.56
CA LEU A 416 -13.56 6.84 -4.40
C LEU A 416 -13.71 7.34 -2.96
#